data_AF-A0A3D1KI21-F1
#
_entry.id   AF-A0A3D1KI21-F1
#
_cell.length_a   1.000
_cell.length_b   1.000
_cell.length_c   1.000
_cell.angle_alpha   90.00
_cell.angle_beta   90.00
_cell.angle_gamma   90.00
#
_symmetry.space_group_name_H-M   'P 1'
#
loop_
_entity.id
_entity.type
_entity.pdbx_description
1 polymer ?
#
loop_
_entity_poly.entity_id
_entity_poly.type
_entity_poly.pdbx_seq_one_letter_code
_entity_poly.pdbx_strand_id
1 'polypeptide(L)' 'MTKIGLLSDTHGYWDERYAEHFAEVDQIWHAGDIGTMQVAERLAAIHPLIAVHGNVDGGDLRYMY' A
#
# COMPACT_ATOMS: atom_id res chain seq x y z
N MET A 1 3.28 16.14 -14.49
CA MET A 1 2.29 15.03 -14.47
C MET A 1 2.58 14.22 -13.22
N THR A 2 1.54 13.80 -12.50
CA THR A 2 1.69 12.97 -11.30
C THR A 2 2.04 11.53 -11.69
N LYS A 3 3.11 10.98 -11.12
CA LYS A 3 3.53 9.58 -11.29
C LYS A 3 3.00 8.75 -10.12
N ILE A 4 2.25 7.69 -10.43
CA ILE A 4 1.58 6.85 -9.45
C ILE A 4 2.23 5.47 -9.45
N GLY A 5 2.66 5.00 -8.28
CA GLY A 5 3.03 3.61 -8.05
C GLY A 5 1.78 2.80 -7.73
N LEU A 6 1.54 1.70 -8.44
CA LEU A 6 0.34 0.87 -8.24
C LEU A 6 0.75 -0.53 -7.76
N LEU A 7 0.07 -1.02 -6.72
CA LEU A 7 0.28 -2.34 -6.13
C LEU A 7 -1.08 -2.98 -5.77
N SER A 8 -1.09 -4.29 -5.56
CA SER A 8 -2.23 -5.07 -5.07
C SER A 8 -1.71 -6.32 -4.36
N ASP A 9 -2.56 -6.97 -3.58
CA ASP A 9 -2.35 -8.36 -3.13
C ASP A 9 -1.00 -8.56 -2.43
N THR A 10 -0.65 -7.66 -1.51
CA THR A 10 0.53 -7.86 -0.68
C THR A 10 0.32 -8.94 0.36
N HIS A 11 -0.94 -9.21 0.78
CA HIS A 11 -1.31 -10.27 1.73
C HIS A 11 -0.42 -10.28 2.98
N GLY A 12 -0.04 -9.09 3.47
CA GLY A 12 0.79 -8.90 4.66
C GLY A 12 2.29 -9.08 4.43
N TYR A 13 2.73 -9.37 3.21
CA TYR A 13 4.14 -9.52 2.86
C TYR A 13 4.77 -8.17 2.51
N TRP A 14 5.99 -7.96 3.02
CA TRP A 14 6.82 -6.83 2.62
C TRP A 14 7.98 -7.30 1.74
N ASP A 15 8.10 -6.69 0.56
CA ASP A 15 9.26 -6.82 -0.30
C ASP A 15 10.10 -5.54 -0.25
N GLU A 16 11.40 -5.67 0.02
CA GLU A 16 12.30 -4.51 0.06
C GLU A 16 12.35 -3.75 -1.28
N ARG A 17 12.01 -4.41 -2.40
CA ARG A 17 11.89 -3.78 -3.72
C ARG A 17 10.80 -2.72 -3.80
N TYR A 18 9.81 -2.72 -2.90
CA TYR A 18 8.78 -1.68 -2.87
C TYR A 18 9.39 -0.30 -2.63
N ALA A 19 10.37 -0.21 -1.72
CA ALA A 19 11.06 1.05 -1.44
C ALA A 19 11.83 1.56 -2.66
N GLU A 20 12.47 0.66 -3.41
CA GLU A 20 13.22 1.01 -4.63
C GLU A 20 12.30 1.47 -5.76
N HIS A 21 11.24 0.70 -6.05
CA HIS A 21 10.33 1.01 -7.16
C HIS A 21 9.43 2.22 -6.90
N PHE A 22 9.11 2.50 -5.64
CA PHE A 22 8.30 3.66 -5.24
C PHE A 22 9.13 4.87 -4.78
N ALA A 23 10.46 4.84 -4.92
CA ALA A 23 11.33 5.96 -4.53
C ALA A 23 11.07 7.25 -5.34
N GLU A 24 10.62 7.12 -6.59
CA GLU A 24 10.45 8.24 -7.53
C GLU A 24 9.00 8.40 -8.01
N VAL A 25 8.01 7.97 -7.23
CA VAL A 25 6.58 8.21 -7.51
C VAL A 25 6.07 9.32 -6.61
N ASP A 26 5.06 10.07 -7.03
CA ASP A 26 4.46 11.12 -6.20
C ASP A 26 3.47 10.55 -5.18
N GLN A 27 2.84 9.41 -5.50
CA GLN A 27 1.83 8.72 -4.69
C GLN A 27 1.87 7.20 -4.92
N ILE A 28 1.47 6.43 -3.90
CA ILE A 28 1.33 4.98 -3.96
C ILE A 28 -0.16 4.63 -3.85
N TRP A 29 -0.64 3.80 -4.76
CA TRP A 29 -2.01 3.29 -4.78
C TRP A 29 -2.01 1.78 -4.53
N HIS A 30 -2.80 1.29 -3.59
CA HIS A 30 -2.97 -0.14 -3.31
C HIS A 30 -4.40 -0.59 -3.60
N ALA A 31 -4.57 -1.57 -4.48
CA ALA A 31 -5.88 -2.05 -4.94
C ALA A 31 -6.55 -3.08 -4.00
N GLY A 32 -6.20 -3.06 -2.71
CA GLY A 32 -6.71 -3.99 -1.70
C GLY A 32 -5.91 -5.29 -1.55
N ASP A 33 -6.37 -6.09 -0.59
CA ASP A 33 -5.69 -7.28 -0.05
C ASP A 33 -4.28 -6.94 0.47
N ILE A 34 -4.23 -5.90 1.32
CA ILE A 34 -3.02 -5.41 2.00
C ILE A 34 -2.54 -6.43 3.05
N GLY A 35 -3.48 -7.06 3.75
CA GLY A 35 -3.28 -8.11 4.74
C GLY A 35 -2.87 -7.63 6.14
N THR A 36 -1.99 -6.63 6.28
CA THR A 36 -1.61 -6.10 7.60
C THR A 36 -1.44 -4.58 7.64
N MET A 37 -1.73 -3.99 8.80
CA MET A 37 -1.46 -2.56 9.07
C MET A 37 0.01 -2.19 8.85
N GLN A 38 0.93 -3.09 9.18
CA GLN A 38 2.36 -2.85 9.02
C GLN A 38 2.74 -2.57 7.55
N VAL A 39 2.14 -3.28 6.59
CA VAL A 39 2.41 -3.02 5.16
C VAL A 39 1.88 -1.65 4.76
N ALA A 40 0.65 -1.30 5.15
CA ALA A 40 0.07 0.02 4.87
C ALA A 40 0.92 1.16 5.46
N GLU A 41 1.33 1.04 6.72
CA GLU A 41 2.18 2.03 7.40
C GLU A 41 3.54 2.20 6.71
N ARG A 42 4.18 1.09 6.31
CA ARG A 42 5.46 1.16 5.59
C ARG A 42 5.32 1.79 4.21
N LEU A 43 4.25 1.50 3.47
CA LEU A 43 3.98 2.16 2.19
C LEU A 43 3.70 3.66 2.38
N ALA A 44 2.87 4.01 3.37
CA ALA A 44 2.53 5.40 3.68
C ALA A 44 3.72 6.23 4.18
N ALA A 45 4.75 5.58 4.74
CA ALA A 45 6.00 6.22 5.14
C ALA A 45 6.91 6.59 3.95
N ILE A 46 6.73 5.94 2.79
CA ILE A 46 7.49 6.25 1.57
C ILE A 46 6.86 7.45 0.85
N HIS A 47 5.58 7.34 0.52
CA HIS A 47 4.79 8.38 -0.19
C HIS A 47 3.33 8.29 0.23
N PRO A 48 2.50 9.33 -0.03
CA PRO A 48 1.06 9.28 0.27
C PRO A 48 0.42 8.01 -0.29
N LEU A 49 -0.20 7.24 0.61
CA LEU A 49 -0.88 5.99 0.28
C LEU A 49 -2.38 6.25 0.07
N ILE A 50 -2.87 5.91 -1.11
CA ILE A 50 -4.30 5.77 -1.40
C ILE A 50 -4.59 4.29 -1.51
N ALA A 51 -5.57 3.78 -0.78
CA ALA A 51 -5.90 2.37 -0.84
C ALA A 51 -7.40 2.16 -0.75
N VAL A 52 -7.82 1.00 -1.23
CA VAL A 52 -9.13 0.41 -0.97
C VAL A 52 -8.90 -0.89 -0.22
N HIS A 53 -9.82 -1.29 0.66
CA HIS A 53 -9.74 -2.58 1.32
C HIS A 53 -10.17 -3.75 0.40
N GLY A 54 -9.45 -4.87 0.49
CA GLY A 54 -9.81 -6.13 -0.13
C GLY A 54 -10.65 -7.05 0.76
N ASN A 55 -10.72 -8.34 0.42
CA ASN A 55 -11.45 -9.34 1.19
C ASN A 55 -10.66 -9.86 2.39
N VAL A 56 -9.32 -9.86 2.34
CA VAL A 56 -8.49 -10.26 3.50
C VAL A 56 -8.27 -9.12 4.49
N ASP A 57 -8.59 -7.89 4.10
CA ASP A 57 -8.44 -6.69 4.92
C ASP A 57 -9.61 -6.55 5.91
N GLY A 58 -9.32 -6.80 7.18
CA GLY A 58 -10.26 -6.67 8.29
C GLY A 58 -9.80 -5.65 9.34
N GLY A 59 -10.64 -5.43 10.36
CA GLY A 59 -10.34 -4.53 11.47
C GLY A 59 -9.98 -3.11 10.99
N ASP A 60 -8.89 -2.58 11.53
CA ASP A 60 -8.43 -1.21 11.28
C ASP A 60 -8.19 -0.92 9.79
N LEU A 61 -7.68 -1.89 9.01
CA LEU A 61 -7.45 -1.72 7.58
C LEU A 61 -8.73 -1.35 6.84
N ARG A 62 -9.84 -2.05 7.12
CA ARG A 62 -11.15 -1.80 6.51
C ARG A 62 -11.80 -0.50 7.01
N TYR A 63 -11.43 -0.02 8.19
CA TYR A 63 -11.93 1.25 8.69
C TYR A 63 -11.17 2.46 8.12
N MET A 64 -9.91 2.27 7.71
CA MET A 64 -9.07 3.33 7.16
C MET A 64 -9.08 3.42 5.63
N TYR A 65 -9.24 2.28 4.94
CA TYR A 65 -9.18 2.15 3.49
C TYR A 65 -10.37 1.33 2.99
#